data_AF-A0A6S7DFZ3-F1
#
_entry.id   AF-A0A6S7DFZ3-F1
#
_cell.length_a   1.000
_cell.length_b   1.000
_cell.length_c   1.000
_cell.angle_alpha   90.00
_cell.angle_beta   90.00
_cell.angle_gamma   90.00
#
_symmetry.space_group_name_H-M   'P 1'
#
loop_
_entity.id
_entity.type
_entity.pdbx_description
1 polymer ?
#
loop_
_entity_poly.entity_id
_entity_poly.type
_entity_poly.pdbx_seq_one_letter_code
_entity_poly.pdbx_strand_id
1 'polypeptide(L)'
;MNCNTEALSFPQSAAAPRMDIYVGIHKALRAMMLDTLQAVGRLDVHDPAETQSTCDRVQELADLCASHLGHENDFVHAAMEARRPGSSGRIAAEHVEHQAAIAQLRGAVDALGAAGCAASQAGAALRLYRQLALFVGENFTHMHIEETQHNQVLWSCYGDEELRALEGAIVASLPPAENLLIMRWMIPAMTPAERAELLGGIQAAAPAPVFSAVLEAVRPHLGRQDWAKLSRALAPAPARIVA
;
A
#
# COMPACT_ATOMS: atom_id res chain seq x y z
N MET A 1 34.31 -6.83 7.69
CA MET A 1 33.28 -5.98 8.31
C MET A 1 33.74 -4.55 8.17
N ASN A 2 33.15 -3.77 7.26
CA ASN A 2 33.21 -2.30 7.23
C ASN A 2 31.86 -1.86 6.66
N CYS A 3 30.91 -1.55 7.54
CA CYS A 3 29.63 -0.99 7.16
C CYS A 3 29.72 0.52 7.39
N ASN A 4 29.99 1.27 6.31
CA ASN A 4 29.88 2.72 6.35
C ASN A 4 28.40 3.07 6.53
N THR A 5 28.02 3.41 7.75
CA THR A 5 26.69 3.93 8.05
C THR A 5 26.78 5.45 7.90
N GLU A 6 26.59 5.96 6.67
CA GLU A 6 26.24 7.36 6.53
C GLU A 6 24.86 7.53 7.19
N ALA A 7 24.82 8.32 8.25
CA ALA A 7 23.59 8.61 8.98
C ALA A 7 22.62 9.32 8.03
N LEU A 8 21.52 8.66 7.67
CA LEU A 8 20.42 9.25 6.93
C LEU A 8 19.86 10.42 7.75
N SER A 9 20.19 11.64 7.34
CA SER A 9 19.67 12.87 7.95
C SER A 9 18.26 13.12 7.42
N PHE A 10 17.25 12.94 8.28
CA PHE A 10 15.86 13.29 7.94
C PHE A 10 15.63 14.78 8.18
N PRO A 11 15.29 15.58 7.15
CA PRO A 11 14.99 17.00 7.33
C PRO A 11 13.66 17.17 8.08
N GLN A 12 13.64 18.07 9.07
CA GLN A 12 12.45 18.44 9.83
C GLN A 12 11.99 19.84 9.39
N SER A 13 10.81 19.94 8.79
CA SER A 13 10.20 21.21 8.35
C SER A 13 9.07 21.64 9.31
N ALA A 14 9.00 22.95 9.58
CA ALA A 14 8.01 23.60 10.46
C ALA A 14 6.83 24.25 9.71
N ALA A 15 6.68 23.99 8.41
CA ALA A 15 5.48 24.33 7.65
C ALA A 15 4.41 23.23 7.84
N ALA A 16 3.14 23.55 7.57
CA ALA A 16 2.14 22.50 7.39
C ALA A 16 2.68 21.49 6.37
N PRO A 17 2.66 20.18 6.68
CA PRO A 17 3.25 19.19 5.79
C PRO A 17 2.57 19.27 4.43
N ARG A 18 3.37 19.37 3.36
CA ARG A 18 2.89 19.31 1.97
C ARG A 18 2.11 18.01 1.78
N MET A 19 1.16 18.01 0.83
CA MET A 19 0.44 16.80 0.49
C MET A 19 1.42 15.73 -0.03
N ASP A 20 1.47 14.59 0.64
CA ASP A 20 2.23 13.41 0.23
C ASP A 20 1.29 12.42 -0.46
N ILE A 21 1.45 12.25 -1.78
CA ILE A 21 0.57 11.39 -2.58
C ILE A 21 0.82 9.89 -2.34
N TYR A 22 1.99 9.53 -1.80
CA TYR A 22 2.43 8.13 -1.65
C TYR A 22 2.08 7.57 -0.28
N VAL A 23 2.09 8.40 0.78
CA VAL A 23 2.05 7.92 2.18
C VAL A 23 0.89 6.98 2.49
N GLY A 24 -0.29 7.22 1.92
CA GLY A 24 -1.48 6.39 2.13
C GLY A 24 -1.34 5.02 1.48
N ILE A 25 -1.15 5.00 0.17
CA ILE A 25 -1.03 3.76 -0.61
C ILE A 25 0.17 2.92 -0.16
N HIS A 26 1.31 3.54 0.18
CA HIS A 26 2.49 2.80 0.64
C HIS A 26 2.31 2.21 2.05
N LYS A 27 1.51 2.83 2.92
CA LYS A 27 1.11 2.18 4.18
C LYS A 27 0.27 0.92 3.93
N ALA A 28 -0.61 0.96 2.94
CA ALA A 28 -1.42 -0.19 2.54
C ALA A 28 -0.54 -1.34 2.02
N LEU A 29 0.34 -1.04 1.07
CA LEU A 29 1.24 -2.01 0.44
C LEU A 29 2.20 -2.63 1.46
N ARG A 30 2.84 -1.82 2.31
CA ARG A 30 3.72 -2.33 3.37
C ARG A 30 2.97 -3.26 4.33
N ALA A 31 1.74 -2.90 4.72
CA ALA A 31 0.94 -3.74 5.61
C ALA A 31 0.60 -5.08 4.95
N MET A 32 0.14 -5.07 3.70
CA MET A 32 -0.20 -6.27 2.94
C MET A 32 1.03 -7.17 2.70
N MET A 33 2.16 -6.57 2.32
CA MET A 33 3.43 -7.29 2.12
C MET A 33 3.89 -8.02 3.39
N LEU A 34 3.87 -7.34 4.53
CA LEU A 34 4.29 -7.93 5.81
C LEU A 34 3.35 -9.03 6.28
N ASP A 35 2.05 -8.87 6.06
CA ASP A 35 1.04 -9.87 6.39
C ASP A 35 1.18 -11.12 5.52
N THR A 36 1.29 -10.95 4.19
CA THR A 36 1.49 -12.06 3.25
C THR A 36 2.81 -12.78 3.50
N LEU A 37 3.90 -12.05 3.76
CA LEU A 37 5.20 -12.66 4.09
C LEU A 37 5.11 -13.54 5.34
N GLN A 38 4.41 -13.08 6.38
CA GLN A 38 4.21 -13.85 7.59
C GLN A 38 3.33 -15.08 7.37
N ALA A 39 2.33 -15.02 6.49
CA ALA A 39 1.49 -16.15 6.15
C ALA A 39 2.29 -17.25 5.45
N VAL A 40 3.02 -16.88 4.38
CA VAL A 40 3.88 -17.82 3.65
C VAL A 40 4.93 -18.43 4.57
N GLY A 41 5.50 -17.64 5.49
CA GLY A 41 6.52 -18.12 6.43
C GLY A 41 6.03 -19.10 7.50
N ARG A 42 4.70 -19.21 7.70
CA ARG A 42 4.08 -20.14 8.66
C ARG A 42 3.29 -21.26 8.02
N LEU A 43 3.21 -21.27 6.68
CA LEU A 43 2.37 -22.18 5.91
C LEU A 43 2.59 -23.65 6.30
N ASP A 44 1.52 -24.31 6.74
CA ASP A 44 1.47 -25.78 6.79
C ASP A 44 1.08 -26.36 5.43
N VAL A 45 2.06 -26.90 4.70
CA VAL A 45 1.83 -27.53 3.39
C VAL A 45 1.03 -28.83 3.48
N HIS A 46 0.78 -29.36 4.69
CA HIS A 46 -0.08 -30.51 4.90
C HIS A 46 -1.56 -30.14 5.03
N ASP A 47 -1.89 -28.85 5.13
CA ASP A 47 -3.26 -28.34 5.03
C ASP A 47 -3.50 -27.76 3.62
N PRO A 48 -4.27 -28.46 2.77
CA PRO A 48 -4.55 -27.99 1.41
C PRO A 48 -5.36 -26.69 1.38
N ALA A 49 -6.23 -26.45 2.36
CA ALA A 49 -7.03 -25.23 2.43
C ALA A 49 -6.16 -24.03 2.83
N GLU A 50 -5.26 -24.22 3.79
CA GLU A 50 -4.27 -23.19 4.17
C GLU A 50 -3.32 -22.88 3.00
N THR A 51 -2.87 -23.91 2.30
CA THR A 51 -2.01 -23.76 1.10
C THR A 51 -2.71 -22.95 0.03
N GLN A 52 -3.95 -23.30 -0.32
CA GLN A 52 -4.73 -22.55 -1.31
C GLN A 52 -4.94 -21.10 -0.87
N SER A 53 -5.37 -20.87 0.37
CA SER A 53 -5.60 -19.51 0.88
C SER A 53 -4.32 -18.67 0.88
N THR A 54 -3.17 -19.28 1.18
CA THR A 54 -1.87 -18.59 1.15
C THR A 54 -1.44 -18.25 -0.28
N CYS A 55 -1.65 -19.16 -1.23
CA CYS A 55 -1.44 -18.89 -2.66
C CYS A 55 -2.31 -17.73 -3.14
N ASP A 56 -3.60 -17.73 -2.80
CA ASP A 56 -4.54 -16.67 -3.19
C ASP A 56 -4.10 -15.30 -2.65
N ARG A 57 -3.59 -15.24 -1.41
CA ARG A 57 -3.06 -14.01 -0.81
C ARG A 57 -1.83 -13.46 -1.53
N VAL A 58 -0.94 -14.34 -2.00
CA VAL A 58 0.22 -13.92 -2.80
C VAL A 58 -0.24 -13.39 -4.16
N GLN A 59 -1.25 -14.02 -4.79
CA GLN A 59 -1.79 -13.52 -6.05
C GLN A 59 -2.50 -12.17 -5.89
N GLU A 60 -3.28 -11.98 -4.83
CA GLU A 60 -3.91 -10.68 -4.53
C GLU A 60 -2.85 -9.58 -4.31
N LEU A 61 -1.75 -9.90 -3.61
CA LEU A 61 -0.62 -8.97 -3.45
C LEU A 61 0.03 -8.65 -4.80
N ALA A 62 0.27 -9.67 -5.63
CA ALA A 62 0.86 -9.52 -6.95
C ALA A 62 -0.03 -8.69 -7.90
N ASP A 63 -1.36 -8.83 -7.81
CA ASP A 63 -2.33 -8.03 -8.56
C ASP A 63 -2.26 -6.56 -8.11
N LEU A 64 -2.30 -6.31 -6.80
CA LEU A 64 -2.28 -4.95 -6.26
C LEU A 64 -0.96 -4.22 -6.55
N CYS A 65 0.19 -4.89 -6.40
CA CYS A 65 1.49 -4.30 -6.75
C CYS A 65 1.59 -3.99 -8.24
N ALA A 66 1.06 -4.84 -9.13
CA ALA A 66 1.08 -4.58 -10.57
C ALA A 66 0.21 -3.37 -10.93
N SER A 67 -0.98 -3.27 -10.32
CA SER A 67 -1.90 -2.14 -10.52
C SER A 67 -1.28 -0.82 -10.04
N HIS A 68 -0.66 -0.83 -8.85
CA HIS A 68 0.04 0.32 -8.29
C HIS A 68 1.12 0.88 -9.21
N LEU A 69 2.02 0.02 -9.72
CA LEU A 69 3.06 0.42 -10.69
C LEU A 69 2.45 1.02 -11.96
N GLY A 70 1.31 0.48 -12.41
CA GLY A 70 0.55 1.00 -13.55
C GLY A 70 0.09 2.43 -13.30
N HIS A 71 -0.54 2.69 -12.14
CA HIS A 71 -0.99 4.03 -11.77
C HIS A 71 0.15 5.03 -11.60
N GLU A 72 1.28 4.61 -11.07
CA GLU A 72 2.45 5.48 -10.98
C GLU A 72 2.99 5.85 -12.34
N ASN A 73 3.12 4.87 -13.25
CA ASN A 73 3.55 5.12 -14.62
C ASN A 73 2.60 6.07 -15.35
N ASP A 74 1.31 5.80 -15.29
CA ASP A 74 0.30 6.49 -16.09
C ASP A 74 -0.04 7.90 -15.56
N PHE A 75 0.04 8.10 -14.23
CA PHE A 75 -0.37 9.35 -13.60
C PHE A 75 0.82 10.11 -13.01
N VAL A 76 1.58 9.47 -12.11
CA VAL A 76 2.58 10.19 -11.29
C VAL A 76 3.84 10.49 -12.10
N HIS A 77 4.42 9.50 -12.76
CA HIS A 77 5.55 9.66 -13.66
C HIS A 77 5.21 10.57 -14.84
N ALA A 78 4.02 10.41 -15.43
CA ALA A 78 3.54 11.31 -16.47
C ALA A 78 3.48 12.77 -15.99
N ALA A 79 2.96 13.03 -14.78
CA ALA A 79 2.93 14.36 -14.18
C ALA A 79 4.33 14.90 -13.89
N MET A 80 5.24 14.07 -13.39
CA MET A 80 6.63 14.46 -13.14
C MET A 80 7.34 14.84 -14.45
N GLU A 81 7.27 14.00 -15.48
CA GLU A 81 7.86 14.24 -16.79
C GLU A 81 7.30 15.49 -17.48
N ALA A 82 6.01 15.76 -17.31
CA ALA A 82 5.37 16.94 -17.89
C ALA A 82 5.95 18.28 -17.38
N ARG A 83 6.40 18.34 -16.13
CA ARG A 83 6.99 19.57 -15.53
C ARG A 83 8.51 19.52 -15.36
N ARG A 84 9.08 18.32 -15.33
CA ARG A 84 10.53 18.08 -15.24
C ARG A 84 10.91 16.83 -16.03
N PRO A 85 11.14 16.96 -17.35
CA PRO A 85 11.57 15.84 -18.19
C PRO A 85 12.83 15.15 -17.66
N GLY A 86 12.85 13.82 -17.71
CA GLY A 86 13.92 12.95 -17.22
C GLY A 86 13.89 12.67 -15.72
N SER A 87 12.88 13.15 -14.97
CA SER A 87 12.81 12.98 -13.52
C SER A 87 12.32 11.61 -13.05
N SER A 88 11.67 10.83 -13.92
CA SER A 88 11.28 9.44 -13.67
C SER A 88 12.27 8.41 -14.21
N GLY A 89 13.31 8.84 -14.95
CA GLY A 89 14.15 7.94 -15.75
C GLY A 89 14.90 6.85 -14.97
N ARG A 90 15.31 7.11 -13.72
CA ARG A 90 15.93 6.06 -12.87
C ARG A 90 14.91 4.99 -12.49
N ILE A 91 13.70 5.39 -12.09
CA ILE A 91 12.68 4.48 -11.57
C ILE A 91 11.94 3.74 -12.68
N ALA A 92 11.85 4.29 -13.89
CA ALA A 92 11.26 3.59 -15.03
C ALA A 92 11.95 2.22 -15.29
N ALA A 93 13.25 2.10 -15.05
CA ALA A 93 13.97 0.82 -15.11
C ALA A 93 13.63 -0.10 -13.93
N GLU A 94 13.53 0.45 -12.71
CA GLU A 94 13.12 -0.30 -11.51
C GLU A 94 11.72 -0.91 -11.69
N HIS A 95 10.76 -0.19 -12.30
CA HIS A 95 9.41 -0.71 -12.54
C HIS A 95 9.40 -1.95 -13.44
N VAL A 96 10.32 -2.04 -14.41
CA VAL A 96 10.47 -3.24 -15.25
C VAL A 96 10.98 -4.42 -14.41
N GLU A 97 11.95 -4.18 -13.53
CA GLU A 97 12.48 -5.20 -12.61
C GLU A 97 11.39 -5.67 -11.63
N HIS A 98 10.60 -4.75 -11.08
CA HIS A 98 9.47 -5.07 -10.21
C HIS A 98 8.39 -5.87 -10.93
N GLN A 99 8.04 -5.53 -12.19
CA GLN A 99 7.11 -6.34 -12.99
C GLN A 99 7.64 -7.77 -13.21
N ALA A 100 8.93 -7.93 -13.47
CA ALA A 100 9.55 -9.24 -13.60
C ALA A 100 9.53 -10.02 -12.26
N ALA A 101 9.75 -9.34 -11.13
CA ALA A 101 9.66 -9.95 -9.80
C ALA A 101 8.22 -10.38 -9.46
N ILE A 102 7.21 -9.58 -9.82
CA ILE A 102 5.79 -9.94 -9.71
C ILE A 102 5.49 -11.21 -10.51
N ALA A 103 5.94 -11.30 -11.77
CA ALA A 103 5.75 -12.48 -12.58
C ALA A 103 6.44 -13.73 -11.98
N GLN A 104 7.62 -13.57 -11.38
CA GLN A 104 8.31 -14.64 -10.67
C GLN A 104 7.54 -15.13 -9.44
N LEU A 105 6.90 -14.23 -8.67
CA LEU A 105 6.05 -14.61 -7.55
C LEU A 105 4.85 -15.44 -8.00
N ARG A 106 4.18 -15.02 -9.09
CA ARG A 106 3.06 -15.79 -9.68
C ARG A 106 3.51 -17.19 -10.10
N GLY A 107 4.65 -17.30 -10.78
CA GLY A 107 5.21 -18.60 -11.17
C GLY A 107 5.60 -19.48 -9.97
N ALA A 108 6.05 -18.88 -8.85
CA ALA A 108 6.34 -19.60 -7.63
C ALA A 108 5.07 -20.14 -6.94
N VAL A 109 3.96 -19.39 -7.00
CA VAL A 109 2.63 -19.85 -6.58
C VAL A 109 2.16 -21.03 -7.43
N ASP A 110 2.25 -20.92 -8.75
CA ASP A 110 1.86 -22.00 -9.67
C ASP A 110 2.67 -23.28 -9.42
N ALA A 111 3.98 -23.13 -9.17
CA ALA A 111 4.86 -24.24 -8.86
C ALA A 111 4.52 -24.92 -7.52
N LEU A 112 4.05 -24.16 -6.52
CA LEU A 112 3.57 -24.71 -5.26
C LEU A 112 2.27 -25.49 -5.46
N GLY A 113 1.32 -24.94 -6.23
CA GLY A 113 0.06 -25.61 -6.56
C GLY A 113 0.23 -26.89 -7.38
N ALA A 114 1.24 -26.93 -8.26
CA ALA A 114 1.52 -28.08 -9.13
C ALA A 114 2.35 -29.20 -8.45
N ALA A 115 2.87 -28.98 -7.24
CA ALA A 115 3.73 -29.94 -6.57
C ALA A 115 2.94 -31.19 -6.11
N GLY A 116 3.25 -32.34 -6.72
CA GLY A 116 2.46 -33.59 -6.55
C GLY A 116 2.75 -34.41 -5.29
N CYS A 117 3.68 -33.99 -4.44
CA CYS A 117 3.92 -34.64 -3.14
C CYS A 117 4.37 -33.64 -2.07
N ALA A 118 4.13 -33.97 -0.79
CA ALA A 118 4.41 -33.09 0.34
C ALA A 118 5.86 -32.59 0.42
N ALA A 119 6.85 -33.44 0.12
CA ALA A 119 8.25 -33.04 0.11
C ALA A 119 8.54 -31.96 -0.95
N SER A 120 7.94 -32.08 -2.14
CA SER A 120 8.07 -31.09 -3.21
C SER A 120 7.31 -29.78 -2.89
N GLN A 121 6.15 -29.87 -2.23
CA GLN A 121 5.39 -28.72 -1.74
C GLN A 121 6.19 -27.94 -0.70
N ALA A 122 6.77 -28.60 0.30
CA ALA A 122 7.61 -27.95 1.31
C ALA A 122 8.79 -27.18 0.68
N GLY A 123 9.44 -27.81 -0.32
CA GLY A 123 10.50 -27.15 -1.09
C GLY A 123 10.02 -25.95 -1.90
N ALA A 124 8.84 -26.02 -2.52
CA ALA A 124 8.23 -24.93 -3.26
C ALA A 124 7.80 -23.77 -2.35
N ALA A 125 7.17 -24.06 -1.22
CA ALA A 125 6.78 -23.08 -0.21
C ALA A 125 7.99 -22.30 0.33
N LEU A 126 9.11 -22.99 0.62
CA LEU A 126 10.34 -22.32 1.06
C LEU A 126 10.94 -21.41 -0.03
N ARG A 127 10.85 -21.79 -1.31
CA ARG A 127 11.29 -20.93 -2.42
C ARG A 127 10.42 -19.69 -2.53
N LEU A 128 9.10 -19.86 -2.49
CA LEU A 128 8.13 -18.75 -2.50
C LEU A 128 8.38 -17.79 -1.34
N TYR A 129 8.59 -18.31 -0.12
CA TYR A 129 8.93 -17.50 1.05
C TYR A 129 10.16 -16.62 0.84
N ARG A 130 11.26 -17.21 0.33
CA ARG A 130 12.52 -16.50 0.09
C ARG A 130 12.40 -15.46 -1.01
N GLN A 131 11.70 -15.78 -2.10
CA GLN A 131 11.45 -14.83 -3.19
C GLN A 131 10.58 -13.66 -2.71
N LEU A 132 9.51 -13.94 -1.95
CA LEU A 132 8.68 -12.90 -1.37
C LEU A 132 9.45 -12.01 -0.39
N ALA A 133 10.35 -12.57 0.43
CA ALA A 133 11.17 -11.78 1.33
C ALA A 133 12.08 -10.78 0.60
N LEU A 134 12.69 -11.18 -0.52
CA LEU A 134 13.49 -10.29 -1.36
C LEU A 134 12.61 -9.22 -2.01
N PHE A 135 11.48 -9.63 -2.61
CA PHE A 135 10.51 -8.71 -3.21
C PHE A 135 10.07 -7.63 -2.22
N VAL A 136 9.75 -7.99 -0.97
CA VAL A 136 9.36 -7.03 0.07
C VAL A 136 10.50 -6.04 0.38
N GLY A 137 11.74 -6.51 0.51
CA GLY A 137 12.89 -5.65 0.76
C GLY A 137 13.17 -4.66 -0.37
N GLU A 138 13.06 -5.11 -1.61
CA GLU A 138 13.19 -4.30 -2.82
C GLU A 138 12.09 -3.23 -2.87
N ASN A 139 10.83 -3.61 -2.68
CA ASN A 139 9.70 -2.67 -2.66
C ASN A 139 9.84 -1.60 -1.57
N PHE A 140 10.39 -1.94 -0.39
CA PHE A 140 10.59 -0.95 0.66
C PHE A 140 11.66 0.09 0.28
N THR A 141 12.70 -0.35 -0.41
CA THR A 141 13.76 0.54 -0.92
C THR A 141 13.22 1.43 -2.03
N HIS A 142 12.45 0.85 -2.94
CA HIS A 142 11.79 1.54 -4.04
C HIS A 142 10.82 2.62 -3.54
N MET A 143 9.86 2.24 -2.68
CA MET A 143 8.89 3.20 -2.08
C MET A 143 9.58 4.33 -1.31
N HIS A 144 10.74 4.08 -0.70
CA HIS A 144 11.50 5.15 -0.03
C HIS A 144 11.99 6.22 -1.01
N ILE A 145 12.41 5.82 -2.20
CA ILE A 145 12.86 6.76 -3.24
C ILE A 145 11.69 7.62 -3.73
N GLU A 146 10.52 7.03 -3.89
CA GLU A 146 9.31 7.75 -4.31
C GLU A 146 8.88 8.77 -3.26
N GLU A 147 8.76 8.32 -2.01
CA GLU A 147 8.37 9.15 -0.87
C GLU A 147 9.33 10.32 -0.61
N THR A 148 10.60 10.18 -1.00
CA THR A 148 11.61 11.23 -0.79
C THR A 148 11.90 12.04 -2.03
N GLN A 149 12.30 11.40 -3.13
CA GLN A 149 12.80 12.07 -4.33
C GLN A 149 11.67 12.42 -5.30
N HIS A 150 10.70 11.53 -5.53
CA HIS A 150 9.56 11.87 -6.40
C HIS A 150 8.70 12.95 -5.75
N ASN A 151 8.40 12.83 -4.46
CA ASN A 151 7.74 13.90 -3.72
C ASN A 151 8.50 15.23 -3.79
N GLN A 152 9.84 15.23 -3.71
CA GLN A 152 10.61 16.47 -3.90
C GLN A 152 10.40 17.09 -5.29
N VAL A 153 10.37 16.28 -6.35
CA VAL A 153 10.05 16.74 -7.70
C VAL A 153 8.63 17.31 -7.74
N LEU A 154 7.64 16.54 -7.30
CA LEU A 154 6.23 16.91 -7.28
C LEU A 154 5.99 18.21 -6.50
N TRP A 155 6.49 18.33 -5.27
CA TRP A 155 6.33 19.54 -4.45
C TRP A 155 7.01 20.78 -5.03
N SER A 156 8.10 20.60 -5.77
CA SER A 156 8.78 21.71 -6.44
C SER A 156 8.08 22.16 -7.72
N CYS A 157 7.18 21.34 -8.28
CA CYS A 157 6.53 21.58 -9.55
C CYS A 157 5.02 21.84 -9.42
N TYR A 158 4.35 21.37 -8.37
CA TYR A 158 2.90 21.38 -8.18
C TYR A 158 2.48 21.99 -6.84
N GLY A 159 1.33 22.68 -6.85
CA GLY A 159 0.61 23.08 -5.63
C GLY A 159 -0.19 21.94 -5.01
N ASP A 160 -0.56 22.04 -3.74
CA ASP A 160 -1.32 20.97 -3.05
C ASP A 160 -2.70 20.71 -3.66
N GLU A 161 -3.36 21.72 -4.22
CA GLU A 161 -4.63 21.51 -4.93
C GLU A 161 -4.45 20.69 -6.21
N GLU A 162 -3.36 20.94 -6.94
CA GLU A 162 -3.04 20.16 -8.15
C GLU A 162 -2.69 18.72 -7.80
N LEU A 163 -1.98 18.49 -6.68
CA LEU A 163 -1.69 17.15 -6.17
C LEU A 163 -2.95 16.42 -5.71
N ARG A 164 -3.91 17.10 -5.06
CA ARG A 164 -5.22 16.52 -4.71
C ARG A 164 -6.02 16.15 -5.96
N ALA A 165 -5.97 16.98 -7.00
CA ALA A 165 -6.62 16.67 -8.26
C ALA A 165 -5.99 15.45 -8.95
N LEU A 166 -4.66 15.30 -8.88
CA LEU A 166 -3.94 14.14 -9.39
C LEU A 166 -4.31 12.86 -8.62
N GLU A 167 -4.29 12.90 -7.27
CA GLU A 167 -4.73 11.79 -6.43
C GLU A 167 -6.19 11.43 -6.71
N GLY A 168 -7.07 12.43 -6.85
CA GLY A 168 -8.46 12.23 -7.20
C GLY A 168 -8.66 11.55 -8.55
N ALA A 169 -7.82 11.86 -9.56
CA ALA A 169 -7.84 11.19 -10.85
C ALA A 169 -7.40 9.71 -10.75
N ILE A 170 -6.39 9.42 -9.93
CA ILE A 170 -5.96 8.04 -9.64
C ILE A 170 -7.11 7.28 -8.97
N VAL A 171 -7.68 7.82 -7.89
CA VAL A 171 -8.78 7.18 -7.15
C VAL A 171 -10.00 6.96 -8.04
N ALA A 172 -10.32 7.89 -8.94
CA ALA A 172 -11.43 7.76 -9.87
C ALA A 172 -11.19 6.68 -10.95
N SER A 173 -9.93 6.33 -11.22
CA SER A 173 -9.57 5.26 -12.16
C SER A 173 -9.69 3.86 -11.56
N LEU A 174 -9.72 3.74 -10.23
CA LEU A 174 -9.74 2.46 -9.53
C LEU A 174 -11.11 1.76 -9.66
N PRO A 175 -11.13 0.46 -10.00
CA PRO A 175 -12.32 -0.37 -9.82
C PRO A 175 -12.79 -0.33 -8.35
N PRO A 176 -14.12 -0.34 -8.09
CA PRO A 176 -14.63 -0.26 -6.71
C PRO A 176 -14.10 -1.33 -5.75
N ALA A 177 -13.92 -2.56 -6.25
CA ALA A 177 -13.39 -3.67 -5.45
C ALA A 177 -11.93 -3.45 -5.04
N GLU A 178 -11.11 -2.93 -5.96
CA GLU A 178 -9.71 -2.62 -5.71
C GLU A 178 -9.57 -1.45 -4.74
N ASN A 179 -10.37 -0.39 -4.93
CA ASN A 179 -10.37 0.74 -3.99
C ASN A 179 -10.76 0.29 -2.56
N LEU A 180 -11.73 -0.61 -2.43
CA LEU A 180 -12.11 -1.17 -1.13
C LEU A 180 -10.99 -2.04 -0.52
N LEU A 181 -10.29 -2.83 -1.34
CA LEU A 181 -9.11 -3.60 -0.91
C LEU A 181 -7.99 -2.68 -0.40
N ILE A 182 -7.68 -1.61 -1.13
CA ILE A 182 -6.69 -0.60 -0.72
C ILE A 182 -7.10 0.01 0.62
N MET A 183 -8.35 0.49 0.74
CA MET A 183 -8.86 1.06 1.98
C MET A 183 -8.79 0.09 3.17
N ARG A 184 -9.08 -1.21 2.94
CA ARG A 184 -8.99 -2.27 3.95
C ARG A 184 -7.60 -2.37 4.57
N TRP A 185 -6.55 -2.21 3.77
CA TRP A 185 -5.15 -2.25 4.22
C TRP A 185 -4.64 -0.90 4.71
N MET A 186 -4.98 0.17 4.01
CA MET A 186 -4.50 1.53 4.27
C MET A 186 -5.00 2.07 5.61
N ILE A 187 -6.31 1.99 5.86
CA ILE A 187 -6.95 2.67 7.00
C ILE A 187 -6.45 2.12 8.35
N PRO A 188 -6.27 0.80 8.55
CA PRO A 188 -5.65 0.27 9.75
C PRO A 188 -4.18 0.69 9.91
N ALA A 189 -3.42 0.81 8.82
CA ALA A 189 -2.01 1.18 8.84
C ALA A 189 -1.75 2.69 9.07
N MET A 190 -2.79 3.53 8.90
CA MET A 190 -2.74 4.95 9.23
C MET A 190 -2.65 5.22 10.73
N THR A 191 -2.04 6.35 11.08
CA THR A 191 -2.09 6.90 12.43
C THR A 191 -3.53 7.27 12.81
N PRO A 192 -3.85 7.42 14.10
CA PRO A 192 -5.20 7.80 14.51
C PRO A 192 -5.70 9.13 13.90
N ALA A 193 -4.81 10.10 13.68
CA ALA A 193 -5.16 11.40 13.11
C ALA A 193 -5.49 11.29 11.61
N GLU A 194 -4.59 10.69 10.83
CA GLU A 194 -4.78 10.45 9.39
C GLU A 194 -6.06 9.64 9.12
N ARG A 195 -6.29 8.60 9.93
CA ARG A 195 -7.47 7.76 9.83
C ARG A 195 -8.76 8.53 10.06
N ALA A 196 -8.77 9.39 11.08
CA ALA A 196 -9.92 10.22 11.40
C ALA A 196 -10.19 11.27 10.32
N GLU A 197 -9.14 11.88 9.77
CA GLU A 197 -9.24 12.85 8.68
C GLU A 197 -9.84 12.20 7.42
N LEU A 198 -9.27 11.07 6.97
CA LEU A 198 -9.75 10.36 5.79
C LEU A 198 -11.21 9.91 5.96
N LEU A 199 -11.54 9.20 7.05
CA LEU A 199 -12.89 8.69 7.25
C LEU A 199 -13.90 9.80 7.54
N GLY A 200 -13.48 10.90 8.18
CA GLY A 200 -14.33 12.09 8.36
C GLY A 200 -14.66 12.76 7.03
N GLY A 201 -13.68 12.84 6.12
CA GLY A 201 -13.88 13.33 4.75
C GLY A 201 -14.87 12.45 3.96
N ILE A 202 -14.70 11.13 4.01
CA ILE A 202 -15.64 10.19 3.37
C ILE A 202 -17.03 10.31 4.00
N GLN A 203 -17.14 10.39 5.33
CA GLN A 203 -18.43 10.57 6.01
C GLN A 203 -19.16 11.85 5.58
N ALA A 204 -18.42 12.93 5.33
CA ALA A 204 -18.98 14.22 4.93
C ALA A 204 -19.39 14.26 3.45
N ALA A 205 -18.67 13.54 2.57
CA ALA A 205 -18.87 13.63 1.12
C ALA A 205 -19.65 12.46 0.51
N ALA A 206 -19.54 11.25 1.07
CA ALA A 206 -20.10 10.04 0.49
C ALA A 206 -21.52 9.74 1.02
N PRO A 207 -22.38 9.08 0.23
CA PRO A 207 -23.65 8.56 0.71
C PRO A 207 -23.48 7.62 1.91
N ALA A 208 -24.40 7.66 2.87
CA ALA A 208 -24.34 6.85 4.08
C ALA A 208 -24.11 5.33 3.85
N PRO A 209 -24.69 4.68 2.81
CA PRO A 209 -24.40 3.28 2.52
C PRO A 209 -22.94 3.02 2.11
N VAL A 210 -22.31 3.95 1.36
CA VAL A 210 -20.91 3.84 0.93
C VAL A 210 -19.99 3.95 2.14
N PHE A 211 -20.22 4.95 2.99
CA PHE A 211 -19.46 5.11 4.23
C PHE A 211 -19.60 3.90 5.15
N SER A 212 -20.81 3.34 5.26
CA SER A 212 -21.07 2.14 6.06
C SER A 212 -20.29 0.94 5.54
N ALA A 213 -20.26 0.71 4.22
CA ALA A 213 -19.50 -0.38 3.61
C ALA A 213 -17.99 -0.27 3.87
N VAL A 214 -17.43 0.96 3.82
CA VAL A 214 -16.01 1.19 4.16
C VAL A 214 -15.75 0.87 5.64
N LEU A 215 -16.62 1.32 6.55
CA LEU A 215 -16.48 1.02 7.99
C LEU A 215 -16.59 -0.49 8.26
N GLU A 216 -17.52 -1.19 7.61
CA GLU A 216 -17.67 -2.65 7.73
C GLU A 216 -16.42 -3.40 7.25
N ALA A 217 -15.82 -2.97 6.14
CA ALA A 217 -14.59 -3.58 5.61
C ALA A 217 -13.38 -3.35 6.53
N VAL A 218 -13.29 -2.19 7.17
CA VAL A 218 -12.14 -1.82 8.02
C VAL A 218 -12.27 -2.36 9.45
N ARG A 219 -13.49 -2.45 9.99
CA ARG A 219 -13.75 -2.77 11.40
C ARG A 219 -13.01 -4.02 11.92
N PRO A 220 -12.96 -5.16 11.18
CA PRO A 220 -12.27 -6.37 11.63
C PRO A 220 -10.76 -6.19 11.82
N HIS A 221 -10.16 -5.21 11.14
CA HIS A 221 -8.73 -4.97 11.13
C HIS A 221 -8.28 -3.90 12.14
N LEU A 222 -9.23 -3.31 12.89
CA LEU A 222 -8.93 -2.33 13.93
C LEU A 222 -9.04 -2.94 15.33
N GLY A 223 -7.93 -2.89 16.06
CA GLY A 223 -7.90 -3.21 17.48
C GLY A 223 -8.85 -2.34 18.30
N ARG A 224 -9.26 -2.82 19.48
CA ARG A 224 -10.27 -2.16 20.33
C ARG A 224 -9.96 -0.69 20.62
N GLN A 225 -8.71 -0.38 20.96
CA GLN A 225 -8.30 0.99 21.29
C GLN A 225 -8.35 1.93 20.09
N ASP A 226 -7.95 1.42 18.93
CA ASP A 226 -7.91 2.17 17.68
C ASP A 226 -9.31 2.43 17.13
N TRP A 227 -10.21 1.46 17.26
CA TRP A 227 -11.63 1.67 17.02
C TRP A 227 -12.21 2.75 17.95
N ALA A 228 -11.90 2.70 19.25
CA ALA A 228 -12.41 3.68 20.20
C ALA A 228 -11.91 5.11 19.91
N LYS A 229 -10.65 5.28 19.45
CA LYS A 229 -10.14 6.58 19.00
C LYS A 229 -10.91 7.08 17.78
N LEU A 230 -11.10 6.21 16.78
CA LEU A 230 -11.82 6.53 15.55
C LEU A 230 -13.28 6.92 15.83
N SER A 231 -14.01 6.11 16.61
CA SER A 231 -15.41 6.40 16.94
C SER A 231 -15.59 7.74 17.67
N ARG A 232 -14.64 8.12 18.54
CA ARG A 232 -14.67 9.45 19.18
C ARG A 232 -14.41 10.57 18.18
N ALA A 233 -13.52 10.38 17.23
CA ALA A 233 -13.18 11.40 16.24
C ALA A 233 -14.30 11.63 15.21
N LEU A 234 -15.08 10.59 14.88
CA LEU A 234 -16.21 10.65 13.95
C LEU A 234 -17.54 11.02 14.63
N ALA A 235 -17.57 11.13 15.97
CA ALA A 235 -18.77 11.50 16.69
C ALA A 235 -19.15 12.95 16.36
N PRO A 236 -20.44 13.26 16.13
CA PRO A 236 -20.87 14.64 15.98
C PRO A 236 -20.50 15.42 17.24
N ALA A 237 -20.01 16.65 17.07
CA ALA A 237 -19.66 17.51 18.19
C ALA A 237 -20.87 17.64 19.14
N PRO A 238 -20.68 17.52 20.47
CA PRO A 238 -21.79 17.66 21.40
C PRO A 238 -22.45 19.01 21.19
N ALA A 239 -23.78 19.01 21.06
CA ALA A 239 -24.56 20.23 20.91
C ALA A 239 -24.21 21.17 22.07
N ARG A 240 -23.65 22.35 21.76
CA ARG A 240 -23.48 23.40 22.76
C ARG A 240 -24.87 23.81 23.20
N ILE A 241 -25.27 23.38 24.39
CA ILE A 241 -26.44 23.92 25.07
C ILE A 241 -26.09 25.38 25.38
N VAL A 242 -26.61 26.31 24.58
CA VAL A 242 -26.59 27.73 24.90
C VAL A 242 -27.68 27.93 25.96
N ALA A 243 -27.26 28.12 27.20
CA ALA A 243 -28.13 28.53 28.30
C ALA A 243 -28.40 30.04 28.25
#